data_AF-A0A3M2GXF2-F1
#
_entry.id   AF-A0A3M2GXF2-F1
#
_cell.length_a   1.000
_cell.length_b   1.000
_cell.length_c   1.000
_cell.angle_alpha   90.00
_cell.angle_beta   90.00
_cell.angle_gamma   90.00
#
_symmetry.space_group_name_H-M   'P 1'
#
loop_
_entity.id
_entity.type
_entity.pdbx_description
1 polymer ?
#
loop_
_entity_poly.entity_id
_entity_poly.type
_entity_poly.pdbx_seq_one_letter_code
_entity_poly.pdbx_strand_id
1 'polypeptide(L)'
;RAQDWAIVGASVLVADGDVGIGLVNMDSRPIRAAAAEAAVTSGGSAAEAAELAPEGCEPPADLNASADYRRHLARVLVRRGLEAAGV
;
A
#
# COMPACT_ATOMS: atom_id res chain seq x y z
N ARG A 1 16.94 5.94 -8.00
CA ARG A 1 17.16 6.99 -9.03
C ARG A 1 16.03 8.01 -8.87
N ALA A 2 16.29 9.30 -9.06
CA ALA A 2 15.24 10.31 -9.02
C ALA A 2 14.61 10.46 -10.41
N GLN A 3 13.31 10.74 -10.49
CA GLN A 3 12.51 10.93 -11.72
C GLN A 3 12.12 9.68 -12.55
N ASP A 4 12.54 8.47 -12.14
CA ASP A 4 12.00 7.23 -12.69
C ASP A 4 10.56 6.98 -12.20
N TRP A 5 9.79 6.19 -12.95
CA TRP A 5 8.48 5.76 -12.49
C TRP A 5 8.59 4.86 -11.26
N ALA A 6 7.67 5.03 -10.32
CA ALA A 6 7.67 4.21 -9.11
C ALA A 6 7.38 2.74 -9.45
N ILE A 7 8.18 1.83 -8.87
CA ILE A 7 7.87 0.39 -8.88
C ILE A 7 6.54 0.15 -8.16
N VAL A 8 6.38 0.74 -6.98
CA VAL A 8 5.09 0.88 -6.29
C VAL A 8 5.07 2.26 -5.66
N GLY A 9 3.96 2.98 -5.82
CA GLY A 9 3.67 4.17 -5.03
C GLY A 9 2.64 3.84 -3.96
N ALA A 10 2.81 4.38 -2.76
CA ALA A 10 1.80 4.32 -1.70
C ALA A 10 1.51 5.74 -1.20
N SER A 11 0.23 6.06 -1.07
CA SER A 11 -0.28 7.25 -0.40
C SER A 11 -1.07 6.79 0.81
N VAL A 12 -0.80 7.39 1.97
CA VAL A 12 -1.47 7.07 3.22
C VAL A 12 -1.95 8.38 3.84
N LEU A 13 -3.23 8.41 4.21
CA LEU A 13 -3.88 9.49 4.93
C LEU A 13 -4.56 8.89 6.16
N VAL A 14 -4.29 9.48 7.32
CA VAL A 14 -4.99 9.19 8.57
C VAL A 14 -5.39 10.55 9.13
N ALA A 15 -6.69 10.81 9.23
CA ALA A 15 -7.21 12.11 9.68
C ALA A 15 -8.60 11.93 10.29
N ASP A 16 -8.85 12.53 11.45
CA ASP A 16 -10.18 12.58 12.09
C ASP A 16 -10.89 11.22 12.23
N GLY A 17 -10.12 10.13 12.38
CA GLY A 17 -10.63 8.76 12.49
C GLY A 17 -10.85 8.06 11.15
N ASP A 18 -10.70 8.77 10.03
CA ASP A 18 -10.72 8.21 8.69
C ASP A 18 -9.33 7.75 8.26
N VAL A 19 -9.31 6.70 7.43
CA VAL A 19 -8.09 6.14 6.85
C VAL A 19 -8.26 5.96 5.34
N GLY A 20 -7.24 6.38 4.59
CA GLY A 20 -7.18 6.26 3.13
C GLY A 20 -5.82 5.75 2.69
N ILE A 21 -5.79 4.65 1.94
CA ILE A 21 -4.57 4.01 1.44
C ILE A 21 -4.71 3.78 -0.06
N GLY A 22 -3.96 4.54 -0.85
CA GLY A 22 -3.92 4.43 -2.31
C GLY A 22 -2.61 3.80 -2.79
N LEU A 23 -2.69 2.84 -3.70
CA LEU A 23 -1.56 2.14 -4.31
C LEU A 23 -1.47 2.43 -5.81
N VAL A 24 -0.26 2.71 -6.28
CA VAL A 24 0.06 2.97 -7.69
C VAL A 24 0.91 1.84 -8.22
N ASN A 25 0.64 1.42 -9.47
CA ASN A 25 1.34 0.33 -10.16
C ASN A 25 1.14 -1.05 -9.50
N MET A 26 -0.01 -1.21 -8.83
CA MET A 26 -0.48 -2.47 -8.22
C MET A 26 -1.66 -3.09 -8.98
N ASP A 27 -2.14 -2.42 -10.03
CA ASP A 27 -3.14 -2.87 -10.98
C ASP A 27 -3.00 -2.02 -12.27
N SER A 28 -3.85 -2.27 -13.27
CA SER A 28 -4.10 -1.44 -14.46
C SER A 28 -4.44 0.03 -14.16
N ARG A 29 -4.88 0.33 -12.93
CA ARG A 29 -5.29 1.64 -12.43
C ARG A 29 -4.79 1.83 -10.99
N PRO A 30 -4.67 3.08 -10.48
CA PRO A 30 -4.51 3.28 -9.05
C PRO A 30 -5.65 2.61 -8.28
N ILE A 31 -5.31 1.89 -7.22
CA ILE A 31 -6.26 1.10 -6.43
C ILE A 31 -6.25 1.54 -4.97
N ARG A 32 -7.42 1.47 -4.33
CA ARG A 32 -7.58 1.71 -2.90
C ARG A 32 -7.41 0.40 -2.14
N ALA A 33 -6.54 0.35 -1.14
CA ALA A 33 -6.25 -0.84 -0.35
C ALA A 33 -7.28 -1.02 0.79
N ALA A 34 -8.53 -1.27 0.43
CA ALA A 34 -9.67 -1.29 1.36
C ALA A 34 -9.51 -2.30 2.52
N ALA A 35 -8.85 -3.44 2.30
CA ALA A 35 -8.60 -4.43 3.35
C ALA A 35 -7.63 -3.90 4.43
N ALA A 36 -6.54 -3.23 4.02
CA ALA A 36 -5.63 -2.58 4.93
C ALA A 36 -6.32 -1.44 5.70
N GLU A 37 -7.15 -0.66 5.01
CA GLU A 37 -7.92 0.41 5.64
C GLU A 37 -8.86 -0.13 6.73
N ALA A 38 -9.63 -1.18 6.42
CA ALA A 38 -10.53 -1.82 7.36
C ALA A 38 -9.80 -2.36 8.59
N ALA A 39 -8.60 -2.92 8.41
CA ALA A 39 -7.78 -3.39 9.52
C ALA A 39 -7.38 -2.26 10.48
N VAL A 40 -6.96 -1.10 9.94
CA VAL A 40 -6.65 0.07 10.78
C VAL A 40 -7.90 0.56 11.51
N THR A 41 -9.03 0.70 10.81
CA THR A 41 -10.31 1.12 11.43
C THR A 41 -10.76 0.15 12.53
N SER A 42 -10.41 -1.13 12.42
CA SER A 42 -10.69 -2.14 13.46
C SER A 42 -9.71 -2.13 14.64
N GLY A 43 -8.73 -1.22 14.65
CA GLY A 43 -7.72 -1.10 15.71
C GLY A 43 -6.49 -1.98 15.51
N GLY A 44 -6.29 -2.52 14.31
CA GLY A 44 -5.06 -3.25 13.96
C GLY A 44 -3.86 -2.33 13.89
N SER A 45 -2.68 -2.87 14.23
CA SER A 45 -1.42 -2.14 14.11
C SER A 45 -1.05 -1.84 12.66
N ALA A 46 -0.17 -0.86 12.45
CA ALA A 46 0.38 -0.57 11.12
C ALA A 46 0.99 -1.80 10.43
N ALA A 47 1.60 -2.72 11.21
CA ALA A 47 2.18 -3.95 10.69
C ALA A 47 1.11 -4.94 10.21
N GLU A 48 0.06 -5.18 11.01
CA GLU A 48 -1.03 -6.09 10.66
C GLU A 48 -1.82 -5.57 9.46
N ALA A 49 -2.16 -4.29 9.45
CA ALA A 49 -2.88 -3.66 8.34
C ALA A 49 -2.08 -3.72 7.04
N ALA A 50 -0.76 -3.50 7.10
CA ALA A 50 0.09 -3.51 5.93
C ALA A 50 0.17 -4.87 5.23
N GLU A 51 0.02 -5.99 5.95
CA GLU A 51 0.03 -7.31 5.33
C GLU A 51 -1.11 -7.52 4.34
N LEU A 52 -2.23 -6.82 4.55
CA LEU A 52 -3.43 -6.82 3.72
C LEU A 52 -3.37 -5.82 2.55
N ALA A 53 -2.34 -4.97 2.49
CA ALA A 53 -2.20 -3.97 1.43
C ALA A 53 -2.28 -4.53 -0.01
N PRO A 54 -1.68 -5.68 -0.36
CA PRO A 54 -1.77 -6.22 -1.72
C PRO A 54 -3.04 -7.05 -1.96
N GLU A 55 -3.96 -7.15 -1.00
CA GLU A 55 -5.21 -7.91 -1.18
C GLU A 55 -6.04 -7.31 -2.31
N GLY A 56 -6.56 -8.17 -3.19
CA GLY A 56 -7.33 -7.75 -4.37
C GLY A 56 -6.53 -7.06 -5.48
N CYS A 57 -5.20 -7.00 -5.39
CA CYS A 57 -4.35 -6.38 -6.41
C CYS A 57 -3.80 -7.40 -7.41
N GLU A 58 -3.75 -7.01 -8.70
CA GLU A 58 -3.10 -7.76 -9.78
C GLU A 58 -1.87 -6.99 -10.33
N PRO A 59 -0.75 -6.93 -9.59
CA PRO A 59 0.41 -6.15 -10.02
C PRO A 59 1.07 -6.75 -11.26
N PRO A 60 1.45 -5.91 -12.25
CA PRO A 60 2.12 -6.38 -13.45
C PRO A 60 3.51 -6.92 -13.13
N ALA A 61 3.95 -7.94 -13.87
CA ALA A 61 5.34 -8.38 -13.90
C ALA A 61 6.01 -7.86 -15.18
N ASP A 62 7.17 -7.22 -15.04
CA ASP A 62 7.93 -6.65 -16.15
C ASP A 62 9.45 -6.71 -15.88
N LEU A 63 10.24 -6.06 -16.76
CA LEU A 63 11.69 -5.98 -16.62
C LEU A 63 12.16 -5.24 -15.35
N ASN A 64 11.28 -4.44 -14.73
CA ASN A 64 11.62 -3.62 -13.59
C ASN A 64 11.35 -4.33 -12.26
N ALA A 65 10.33 -5.19 -12.21
CA ALA A 65 9.97 -5.95 -11.02
C ALA A 65 9.01 -7.12 -11.31
N SER A 66 9.14 -8.19 -10.52
CA SER A 66 8.13 -9.24 -10.45
C SER A 66 6.89 -8.78 -9.69
N ALA A 67 5.75 -9.44 -9.95
CA ALA A 67 4.51 -9.22 -9.22
C ALA A 67 4.70 -9.40 -7.69
N ASP A 68 5.46 -10.43 -7.27
CA ASP A 68 5.70 -10.71 -5.85
C ASP A 68 6.55 -9.64 -5.18
N TYR A 69 7.53 -9.09 -5.87
CA TYR A 69 8.32 -7.98 -5.35
C TYR A 69 7.46 -6.73 -5.17
N ARG A 70 6.53 -6.45 -6.09
CA ARG A 70 5.57 -5.34 -5.95
C ARG A 70 4.62 -5.55 -4.77
N ARG A 71 4.10 -6.77 -4.58
CA ARG A 71 3.30 -7.11 -3.38
C ARG A 71 4.09 -6.88 -2.09
N HIS A 72 5.34 -7.33 -2.04
CA HIS A 72 6.21 -7.09 -0.90
C HIS A 72 6.43 -5.58 -0.65
N LEU A 73 6.73 -4.81 -1.70
CA LEU A 73 6.90 -3.36 -1.60
C LEU A 73 5.63 -2.65 -1.12
N ALA A 74 4.44 -3.06 -1.58
CA ALA A 74 3.18 -2.49 -1.12
C ALA A 74 3.04 -2.62 0.40
N ARG A 75 3.31 -3.81 0.97
CA ARG A 75 3.31 -4.01 2.43
C ARG A 75 4.30 -3.08 3.14
N VAL A 76 5.54 -3.03 2.66
CA VAL A 76 6.58 -2.21 3.29
C VAL A 76 6.23 -0.72 3.26
N LEU A 77 5.76 -0.20 2.12
CA LEU A 77 5.45 1.21 1.95
C LEU A 77 4.20 1.62 2.72
N VAL A 78 3.16 0.77 2.73
CA VAL A 78 1.95 1.02 3.52
C VAL A 78 2.27 1.02 5.01
N ARG A 79 3.04 0.05 5.51
CA ARG A 79 3.46 0.02 6.91
C ARG A 79 4.15 1.32 7.31
N ARG A 80 5.15 1.75 6.52
CA ARG A 80 5.89 3.00 6.78
C ARG A 80 4.99 4.23 6.74
N GLY A 81 4.05 4.28 5.80
CA GLY A 81 3.11 5.39 5.69
C GLY A 81 2.15 5.46 6.87
N LEU A 82 1.67 4.31 7.37
CA LEU A 82 0.83 4.21 8.56
C LEU A 82 1.59 4.59 9.83
N GLU A 83 2.80 4.06 10.02
CA GLU A 83 3.69 4.41 11.14
C GLU A 83 3.98 5.93 11.16
N ALA A 84 4.25 6.53 10.00
CA ALA A 84 4.49 7.96 9.87
C ALA A 84 3.24 8.82 10.15
N ALA A 85 2.04 8.24 9.96
CA ALA A 85 0.76 8.89 10.22
C ALA A 85 0.23 8.66 11.65
N GLY A 86 0.96 7.90 12.49
CA GLY A 86 0.63 7.70 13.90
C GLY A 86 -0.29 6.52 14.22
N VAL A 87 -0.40 5.56 13.29
CA VAL A 87 -1.07 4.26 13.50
C VAL A 87 -0.14 3.25 14.13
#